data_AF-A0A1P8LX21-F1
#
_entry.id   AF-A0A1P8LX21-F1
#
_cell.length_a   1.000
_cell.length_b   1.000
_cell.length_c   1.000
_cell.angle_alpha   90.00
_cell.angle_beta   90.00
_cell.angle_gamma   90.00
#
_symmetry.space_group_name_H-M   'P 1'
#
loop_
_entity.id
_entity.type
_entity.pdbx_description
1 polymer ?
#
loop_
_entity_poly.entity_id
_entity_poly.type
_entity_poly.pdbx_seq_one_letter_code
_entity_poly.pdbx_strand_id
1 'polypeptide(L)'
;MDDAQRAATGIALSVLADDGFILAGGQALAEHGVIARMSEDVDLFALYRRHTPETFAASVDKMRAALESVGYTVEVTASTRRSPA
;
A
#
# COMPACT_ATOMS: atom_id res chain seq x y z
N MET A 1 8.86 5.14 -10.36
CA MET A 1 9.27 4.82 -9.00
C MET A 1 10.75 5.12 -8.80
N ASP A 2 11.11 5.84 -7.75
CA ASP A 2 12.51 5.88 -7.29
C ASP A 2 12.86 4.65 -6.41
N ASP A 3 14.12 4.53 -5.99
CA ASP A 3 14.58 3.37 -5.23
C ASP A 3 14.00 3.30 -3.82
N ALA A 4 13.73 4.43 -3.18
CA ALA A 4 13.16 4.48 -1.84
C ALA A 4 11.69 4.05 -1.85
N GLN A 5 10.92 4.55 -2.82
CA GLN A 5 9.56 4.12 -3.10
C GLN A 5 9.54 2.61 -3.41
N ARG A 6 10.46 2.13 -4.27
CA ARG A 6 10.56 0.70 -4.62
C ARG A 6 10.80 -0.18 -3.41
N ALA A 7 11.73 0.18 -2.54
CA ALA A 7 12.01 -0.55 -1.32
C ALA A 7 10.79 -0.60 -0.40
N ALA A 8 10.17 0.55 -0.12
CA ALA A 8 9.00 0.64 0.76
C ALA A 8 7.81 -0.20 0.24
N THR A 9 7.52 -0.12 -1.07
CA THR A 9 6.46 -0.92 -1.69
C THR A 9 6.76 -2.41 -1.67
N GLY A 10 8.01 -2.81 -1.89
CA GLY A 10 8.40 -4.22 -1.79
C GLY A 10 8.13 -4.77 -0.39
N ILE A 11 8.50 -4.03 0.65
CA ILE A 11 8.23 -4.40 2.04
C ILE A 11 6.72 -4.46 2.31
N ALA A 12 5.98 -3.42 1.91
CA ALA A 12 4.53 -3.36 2.12
C ALA A 12 3.83 -4.54 1.44
N LEU A 13 4.12 -4.80 0.15
CA LEU A 13 3.51 -5.91 -0.58
C LEU A 13 3.93 -7.29 -0.06
N SER A 14 5.13 -7.42 0.54
CA SER A 14 5.58 -8.70 1.12
C SER A 14 4.68 -9.21 2.26
N VAL A 15 3.97 -8.31 2.95
CA VAL A 15 3.05 -8.67 4.05
C VAL A 15 1.58 -8.47 3.69
N LEU A 16 1.29 -7.73 2.61
CA LEU A 16 -0.07 -7.38 2.20
C LEU A 16 -0.60 -8.18 1.01
N ALA A 17 0.27 -8.81 0.21
CA ALA A 17 -0.15 -9.53 -0.99
C ALA A 17 -1.13 -10.68 -0.66
N ASP A 18 -0.86 -11.45 0.40
CA ASP A 18 -1.73 -12.54 0.85
C ASP A 18 -3.08 -12.05 1.37
N ASP A 19 -3.10 -10.84 1.93
CA ASP A 19 -4.32 -10.16 2.37
C ASP A 19 -5.11 -9.62 1.17
N GLY A 20 -4.53 -9.55 -0.03
CA GLY A 20 -5.21 -9.17 -1.28
C GLY A 20 -5.01 -7.72 -1.71
N PHE A 21 -3.94 -7.08 -1.24
CA PHE A 21 -3.53 -5.77 -1.73
C PHE A 21 -2.70 -5.88 -3.01
N ILE A 22 -2.84 -4.88 -3.87
CA ILE A 22 -2.11 -4.76 -5.14
C ILE A 22 -1.55 -3.35 -5.32
N LEU A 23 -0.47 -3.22 -6.09
CA LEU A 23 0.02 -1.93 -6.55
C LEU A 23 -1.03 -1.29 -7.49
N ALA A 24 -1.28 -0.01 -7.30
CA ALA A 24 -2.28 0.75 -8.04
C ALA A 24 -1.73 2.11 -8.49
N GLY A 25 -2.62 2.95 -9.02
CA GLY A 25 -2.34 4.34 -9.32
C GLY A 25 -1.27 4.57 -10.39
N GLY A 26 -0.58 5.70 -10.28
CA GLY A 26 0.43 6.12 -11.26
C GLY A 26 1.59 5.15 -11.38
N GLN A 27 2.05 4.58 -10.27
CA GLN A 27 3.16 3.62 -10.28
C GLN A 27 2.78 2.33 -11.00
N ALA A 28 1.58 1.78 -10.78
CA ALA A 28 1.14 0.59 -11.52
C ALA A 28 1.10 0.84 -13.04
N LEU A 29 0.61 2.00 -13.48
CA LEU A 29 0.58 2.37 -14.89
C LEU A 29 1.98 2.57 -15.48
N ALA A 30 2.90 3.16 -14.71
CA ALA A 30 4.27 3.37 -15.13
C ALA A 30 5.04 2.05 -15.28
N GLU A 31 4.90 1.12 -14.33
CA GLU A 31 5.52 -0.22 -14.38
C GLU A 31 5.03 -1.05 -15.57
N HIS A 32 3.81 -0.79 -16.06
CA HIS A 32 3.26 -1.42 -17.27
C HIS A 32 3.51 -0.62 -18.56
N GLY A 33 4.32 0.45 -18.50
CA GLY A 33 4.69 1.26 -19.68
C GLY A 33 3.56 2.11 -20.26
N VAL A 34 2.44 2.27 -19.53
CA VAL A 34 1.29 3.06 -19.98
C VAL A 34 1.57 4.56 -19.88
N ILE A 35 2.34 4.98 -18.86
CA ILE A 35 2.77 6.37 -18.66
C ILE A 35 4.26 6.43 -18.35
N ALA A 36 4.91 7.53 -18.71
CA ALA A 36 6.34 7.76 -18.44
C ALA A 36 6.59 8.68 -17.23
N ARG A 37 5.55 9.30 -16.67
CA ARG A 37 5.72 10.19 -15.51
C ARG A 37 5.99 9.37 -14.25
N MET A 38 7.00 9.78 -13.49
CA MET A 38 7.15 9.34 -12.11
C MET A 38 5.98 9.94 -11.29
N SER A 39 5.30 9.15 -10.46
CA SER A 39 4.42 9.73 -9.43
C SER A 39 5.19 9.88 -8.12
N GLU A 40 4.79 10.87 -7.35
CA GLU A 40 5.44 11.24 -6.08
C GLU A 40 5.06 10.28 -4.94
N ASP A 41 4.01 9.48 -5.16
CA ASP A 41 3.36 8.59 -4.21
C ASP A 41 3.29 7.14 -4.70
N VAL A 42 2.91 6.24 -3.78
CA VAL A 42 2.59 4.84 -4.04
C VAL A 42 1.17 4.58 -3.58
N ASP A 43 0.32 4.13 -4.50
CA ASP A 43 -1.03 3.70 -4.19
C ASP A 43 -1.08 2.18 -4.04
N LEU A 44 -1.66 1.71 -2.93
CA LEU A 44 -2.03 0.31 -2.75
C LEU A 44 -3.55 0.18 -2.70
N PHE A 45 -4.09 -0.80 -3.42
CA PHE A 45 -5.52 -1.06 -3.46
C PHE A 45 -5.83 -2.43 -2.86
N ALA A 46 -6.81 -2.49 -1.96
CA ALA A 46 -7.29 -3.73 -1.37
C ALA A 46 -8.53 -4.22 -2.11
N LEU A 47 -8.55 -5.49 -2.53
CA LEU A 47 -9.72 -6.06 -3.20
C LEU A 47 -10.92 -6.11 -2.24
N TYR A 48 -11.93 -5.25 -2.49
CA TYR A 48 -13.09 -5.03 -1.59
C TYR A 48 -13.77 -6.31 -1.07
N ARG A 49 -13.85 -7.37 -1.89
CA ARG A 49 -14.49 -8.64 -1.49
C ARG A 49 -13.67 -9.48 -0.49
N ARG A 50 -12.43 -9.10 -0.21
CA ARG A 50 -11.52 -9.82 0.71
C ARG A 50 -11.43 -9.18 2.09
N HIS A 51 -12.03 -8.00 2.31
CA HIS A 51 -11.87 -7.27 3.56
C HIS A 51 -13.20 -6.82 4.18
N THR A 52 -13.32 -7.07 5.48
CA THR A 52 -14.12 -6.23 6.38
C THR A 52 -13.30 -5.00 6.82
N PRO A 53 -13.92 -3.92 7.35
CA PRO A 53 -13.19 -2.78 7.91
C PRO A 53 -12.13 -3.16 8.95
N GLU A 54 -12.37 -4.19 9.75
CA GLU A 54 -11.45 -4.69 10.78
C GLU A 54 -10.26 -5.39 10.15
N THR A 55 -10.49 -6.28 9.17
CA THR A 55 -9.39 -6.97 8.48
C THR A 55 -8.54 -6.01 7.67
N PHE A 56 -9.14 -4.98 7.05
CA PHE A 56 -8.40 -3.93 6.35
C PHE A 56 -7.48 -3.16 7.31
N ALA A 57 -8.00 -2.77 8.47
CA ALA A 57 -7.21 -2.09 9.48
C ALA A 57 -6.06 -2.95 10.01
N ALA A 58 -6.32 -4.24 10.25
CA ALA A 58 -5.28 -5.18 10.66
C ALA A 58 -4.17 -5.31 9.60
N SER A 59 -4.51 -5.32 8.30
CA SER A 59 -3.52 -5.29 7.23
C SER A 59 -2.70 -4.00 7.23
N VAL A 60 -3.33 -2.83 7.42
CA VAL A 60 -2.60 -1.55 7.55
C VAL A 60 -1.62 -1.58 8.73
N ASP A 61 -2.03 -2.13 9.87
CA ASP A 61 -1.17 -2.29 11.04
C ASP A 61 0.01 -3.24 10.78
N LYS A 62 -0.21 -4.35 10.05
CA LYS A 62 0.87 -5.26 9.61
C LYS A 62 1.89 -4.53 8.73
N MET A 63 1.42 -3.77 7.74
CA MET A 63 2.28 -2.99 6.85
C MET A 63 3.12 -1.99 7.63
N ARG A 64 2.48 -1.26 8.56
CA ARG A 64 3.17 -0.31 9.45
C ARG A 64 4.29 -1.00 10.23
N ALA A 65 3.98 -2.12 10.90
CA ALA A 65 4.95 -2.86 11.68
C ALA A 65 6.12 -3.38 10.81
N ALA A 66 5.85 -3.83 9.59
CA ALA A 66 6.89 -4.29 8.67
C ALA A 66 7.84 -3.15 8.27
N LEU A 67 7.32 -1.97 7.93
CA LEU A 67 8.12 -0.79 7.61
C LEU A 67 8.95 -0.31 8.82
N GLU A 68 8.33 -0.23 10.00
CA GLU A 68 9.01 0.15 11.24
C GLU A 68 10.12 -0.85 11.62
N SER A 69 9.91 -2.16 11.37
CA SER A 69 10.89 -3.20 11.69
C SER A 69 12.21 -3.07 10.92
N VAL A 70 12.19 -2.40 9.76
CA VAL A 70 13.40 -2.15 8.96
C VAL A 70 13.91 -0.71 9.09
N GLY A 71 13.38 0.06 10.05
CA GLY A 71 13.88 1.38 10.42
C GLY A 71 13.15 2.58 9.80
N TYR A 72 12.02 2.39 9.10
CA TYR A 72 11.19 3.52 8.68
C TYR A 72 10.44 4.13 9.87
N THR A 73 10.25 5.45 9.83
CA THR A 73 9.26 6.12 10.68
C THR A 73 7.95 6.21 9.89
N VAL A 74 6.86 5.70 10.45
CA VAL A 74 5.54 5.72 9.80
C VAL A 74 4.61 6.67 10.54
N GLU A 75 4.07 7.65 9.81
CA GLU A 75 3.07 8.60 10.29
C GLU A 75 1.75 8.43 9.52
N VAL A 76 0.63 8.38 10.24
CA VAL A 76 -0.71 8.35 9.63
C VAL A 76 -1.24 9.78 9.62
N THR A 77 -1.26 10.39 8.44
CA THR A 77 -1.70 11.78 8.24
C THR A 77 -3.23 11.91 8.17
N ALA A 78 -3.92 10.91 7.66
CA ALA A 78 -5.38 10.83 7.65
C ALA A 78 -5.84 9.36 7.58
N SER A 79 -6.94 9.03 8.26
CA SER A 79 -7.59 7.72 8.16
C SER A 79 -9.09 7.87 8.22
N THR A 80 -9.78 7.34 7.21
CA THR A 80 -11.25 7.39 7.09
C THR A 80 -11.79 5.98 6.96
N ARG A 81 -12.58 5.52 7.95
CA ARG A 81 -13.43 4.34 7.79
C ARG A 81 -14.80 4.75 7.29
N ARG A 82 -15.18 4.27 6.11
CA ARG A 82 -16.59 4.30 5.69
C ARG A 82 -17.25 3.00 6.12
N SER A 83 -18.32 3.09 6.90
CA SER A 83 -19.18 1.94 7.18
C SER A 83 -19.78 1.41 5.87
N PRO A 84 -19.93 0.09 5.70
CA PRO A 84 -20.65 -0.45 4.56
C PRO A 84 -22.10 0.07 4.58
N ALA A 85 -22.60 0.44 3.40
CA ALA A 85 -23.98 0.86 3.17
C ALA A 85 -24.94 -0.35 3.21
#